data_AF-A0A2P5LNC7-F1
#
_entry.id   AF-A0A2P5LNC7-F1
#
_cell.length_a   1.000
_cell.length_b   1.000
_cell.length_c   1.000
_cell.angle_alpha   90.00
_cell.angle_beta   90.00
_cell.angle_gamma   90.00
#
_symmetry.space_group_name_H-M   'P 1'
#
loop_
_entity.id
_entity.type
_entity.pdbx_description
1 polymer ?
#
loop_
_entity_poly.entity_id
_entity_poly.type
_entity_poly.pdbx_seq_one_letter_code
_entity_poly.pdbx_strand_id
1 'polypeptide(L)'
;MRVLGIGNYCDLAALYLRLSAERHEVKVFIDAPLCQNILNGMIAKTDDWRSELPWVKSAGGEGIILFENVSCGGLQDELRKEGFNVIGGSAFGDRLEIDRAYAQSLLAELGLSTAETRHFSKRQEGLRFLRERPRRYVLKFNSPDLAHRNFAGGFADGRDISALLQNLPDTP
;
A
#
# COMPACT_ATOMS: atom_id res chain seq x y z
N MET A 1 0.08 27.24 5.23
CA MET A 1 0.47 25.84 5.50
C MET A 1 1.88 25.49 5.04
N ARG A 2 2.50 24.56 5.79
CA ARG A 2 3.71 23.81 5.42
C ARG A 2 3.36 22.34 5.25
N VAL A 3 3.64 21.78 4.09
CA VAL A 3 3.27 20.40 3.75
C VAL A 3 4.52 19.60 3.43
N LEU A 4 4.73 18.49 4.15
CA LEU A 4 5.77 17.51 3.86
C LEU A 4 5.12 16.26 3.25
N GLY A 5 5.29 16.08 1.95
CA GLY A 5 4.91 14.86 1.23
C GLY A 5 5.97 13.78 1.38
N ILE A 6 5.57 12.56 1.68
CA ILE A 6 6.45 11.40 1.86
C ILE A 6 5.86 10.23 1.06
N GLY A 7 6.58 9.76 0.06
CA GLY A 7 6.17 8.62 -0.73
C GLY A 7 7.31 7.96 -1.47
N ASN A 8 7.01 6.86 -2.15
CA ASN A 8 7.98 6.11 -2.94
C ASN A 8 8.11 6.68 -4.35
N TYR A 9 6.99 7.10 -4.95
CA TYR A 9 6.91 7.35 -6.39
C TYR A 9 6.42 8.75 -6.78
N CYS A 10 6.08 9.61 -5.81
CA CYS A 10 5.45 10.92 -6.05
C CYS A 10 4.06 10.79 -6.70
N ASP A 11 3.24 9.91 -6.14
CA ASP A 11 1.90 9.59 -6.65
C ASP A 11 0.94 10.78 -6.55
N LEU A 12 1.23 11.76 -5.69
CA LEU A 12 0.40 12.95 -5.46
C LEU A 12 0.97 14.23 -6.10
N ALA A 13 1.76 14.10 -7.18
CA ALA A 13 2.42 15.23 -7.84
C ALA A 13 1.48 16.41 -8.19
N ALA A 14 0.29 16.12 -8.72
CA ALA A 14 -0.69 17.16 -9.06
C ALA A 14 -1.19 17.94 -7.84
N LEU A 15 -1.35 17.28 -6.69
CA LEU A 15 -1.74 17.92 -5.43
C LEU A 15 -0.63 18.85 -4.95
N TYR A 16 0.64 18.41 -4.96
CA TYR A 16 1.77 19.24 -4.53
C TYR A 16 1.93 20.49 -5.38
N LEU A 17 1.80 20.35 -6.71
CA LEU A 17 1.81 21.49 -7.63
C LEU A 17 0.67 22.47 -7.33
N ARG A 18 -0.53 21.96 -7.04
CA ARG A 18 -1.68 22.81 -6.71
C ARG A 18 -1.47 23.57 -5.41
N LEU A 19 -1.02 22.89 -4.35
CA LEU A 19 -0.71 23.51 -3.05
C LEU A 19 0.35 24.61 -3.19
N SER A 20 1.40 24.35 -3.99
CA SER A 20 2.44 25.34 -4.26
C SER A 20 1.92 26.54 -5.06
N ALA A 21 1.07 26.31 -6.07
CA ALA A 21 0.42 27.39 -6.83
C ALA A 21 -0.48 28.28 -5.95
N GLU A 22 -1.09 27.70 -4.92
CA GLU A 22 -1.84 28.41 -3.88
C GLU A 22 -0.95 29.04 -2.78
N ARG A 23 0.37 29.09 -3.03
CA ARG A 23 1.39 29.73 -2.18
C ARG A 23 1.60 29.06 -0.81
N HIS A 24 1.28 27.77 -0.69
CA HIS A 24 1.74 26.97 0.44
C HIS A 24 3.20 26.53 0.25
N GLU A 25 3.92 26.34 1.36
CA GLU A 25 5.27 25.79 1.32
C GLU A 25 5.18 24.26 1.26
N VAL A 26 5.75 23.64 0.22
CA VAL A 26 5.67 22.19 0.01
C VAL A 26 7.08 21.63 -0.13
N LYS A 27 7.40 20.60 0.65
CA LYS A 27 8.58 19.75 0.49
C LYS A 27 8.14 18.32 0.21
N VAL A 28 8.82 17.62 -0.70
CA VAL A 28 8.51 16.23 -1.04
C VAL A 28 9.75 15.36 -0.90
N PHE A 29 9.60 14.24 -0.20
CA PHE A 29 10.53 13.12 -0.19
C PHE A 29 9.97 12.02 -1.08
N ILE A 30 10.83 11.52 -1.97
CA ILE A 30 10.55 10.42 -2.88
C ILE A 30 11.58 9.34 -2.55
N ASP A 31 11.18 8.11 -2.22
CA ASP A 31 12.15 7.07 -1.86
C ASP A 31 12.77 6.39 -3.09
N ALA A 32 11.95 6.06 -4.10
CA ALA A 32 12.38 5.24 -5.22
C ALA A 32 13.42 5.97 -6.09
N PRO A 33 14.63 5.40 -6.29
CA PRO A 33 15.71 6.08 -7.01
C PRO A 33 15.35 6.52 -8.43
N LEU A 34 14.54 5.73 -9.15
CA LEU A 34 14.11 6.05 -10.51
C LEU A 34 13.09 7.18 -10.58
N CYS A 35 12.43 7.51 -9.47
CA CYS A 35 11.41 8.54 -9.38
C CYS A 35 11.97 9.87 -8.83
N GLN A 36 13.22 9.90 -8.39
CA GLN A 36 13.83 11.07 -7.76
C GLN A 36 13.81 12.32 -8.67
N ASN A 37 13.79 12.19 -9.99
CA ASN A 37 13.77 13.33 -10.88
C ASN A 37 12.36 13.96 -11.09
N ILE A 38 11.31 13.31 -10.59
CA ILE A 38 9.94 13.80 -10.70
C ILE A 38 9.81 15.11 -9.91
N LEU A 39 9.13 16.11 -10.50
CA LEU A 39 8.96 17.48 -9.99
C LEU A 39 10.24 18.31 -9.79
N ASN A 40 11.40 17.90 -10.33
CA ASN A 40 12.61 18.69 -10.29
C ASN A 40 12.40 20.12 -10.79
N GLY A 41 12.81 21.11 -9.99
CA GLY A 41 12.65 22.54 -10.32
C GLY A 41 11.23 23.08 -10.19
N MET A 42 10.25 22.22 -9.88
CA MET A 42 8.85 22.61 -9.72
C MET A 42 8.43 22.67 -8.24
N ILE A 43 8.96 21.78 -7.40
CA ILE A 43 8.70 21.70 -5.95
C ILE A 43 10.02 21.48 -5.20
N ALA A 44 10.12 21.99 -3.97
CA ALA A 44 11.26 21.73 -3.12
C ALA A 44 11.27 20.25 -2.69
N LYS A 45 12.45 19.63 -2.67
CA LYS A 45 12.61 18.23 -2.26
C LYS A 45 13.55 18.12 -1.07
N THR A 46 13.45 16.99 -0.38
CA THR A 46 14.38 16.59 0.67
C THR A 46 14.82 15.15 0.44
N ASP A 47 16.08 14.86 0.76
CA ASP A 47 16.62 13.49 0.75
C ASP A 47 16.48 12.81 2.11
N ASP A 48 16.10 13.55 3.15
CA ASP A 48 15.79 13.02 4.48
C ASP A 48 14.60 13.77 5.08
N TRP A 49 13.41 13.19 4.92
CA TRP A 49 12.18 13.77 5.46
C TRP A 49 12.17 13.86 6.99
N ARG A 50 12.94 13.03 7.71
CA ARG A 50 12.95 13.07 9.19
C ARG A 50 13.60 14.35 9.68
N SER A 51 14.65 14.81 8.99
CA SER A 51 15.28 16.11 9.27
C SER A 51 14.34 17.31 9.07
N GLU A 52 13.24 17.14 8.32
CA GLU A 52 12.25 18.18 8.04
C GLU A 52 11.11 18.23 9.06
N LEU A 53 11.04 17.29 10.00
CA LEU A 53 10.01 17.27 11.05
C LEU A 53 9.95 18.57 11.87
N PRO A 54 11.08 19.18 12.31
CA PRO A 54 11.05 20.47 12.99
C PRO A 54 10.47 21.60 12.11
N TRP A 55 10.74 21.59 10.81
CA TRP A 55 10.23 22.59 9.86
C TRP A 55 8.70 22.52 9.77
N VAL A 56 8.12 21.32 9.68
CA VAL A 56 6.66 21.13 9.72
C VAL A 56 6.10 21.50 11.09
N LYS A 57 6.70 21.02 12.18
CA LYS A 57 6.22 21.22 13.56
C LYS A 57 6.13 22.70 13.93
N SER A 58 7.10 23.51 13.47
CA SER A 58 7.12 24.95 13.75
C SER A 58 5.97 25.74 13.11
N ALA A 59 5.21 25.16 12.16
CA ALA A 59 3.98 25.75 11.64
C ALA A 59 2.74 25.47 12.51
N GLY A 60 2.86 24.70 13.61
CA GLY A 60 1.76 24.39 14.51
C GLY A 60 0.58 23.73 13.77
N GLY A 61 -0.62 24.29 13.91
CA GLY A 61 -1.84 23.80 13.24
C GLY A 61 -1.79 23.86 11.71
N GLU A 62 -0.85 24.60 11.14
CA GLU A 62 -0.67 24.78 9.70
C GLU A 62 0.40 23.84 9.10
N GLY A 63 1.00 22.97 9.93
CA GLY A 63 1.99 21.97 9.50
C GLY A 63 1.33 20.62 9.25
N ILE A 64 1.49 20.05 8.05
CA ILE A 64 0.93 18.75 7.65
C ILE A 64 2.03 17.83 7.15
N ILE A 65 2.00 16.57 7.59
CA ILE A 65 2.76 15.47 7.01
C ILE A 65 1.77 14.60 6.22
N LEU A 66 2.09 14.32 4.96
CA LEU A 66 1.25 13.51 4.06
C LEU A 66 2.02 12.29 3.58
N PHE A 67 1.56 11.09 3.97
CA PHE A 67 2.09 9.83 3.47
C PHE A 67 1.28 9.37 2.23
N GLU A 68 1.98 9.09 1.12
CA GLU A 68 1.35 8.70 -0.14
C GLU A 68 0.99 7.21 -0.18
N ASN A 69 1.85 6.37 0.37
CA ASN A 69 1.77 4.92 0.18
C ASN A 69 1.28 4.18 1.42
N VAL A 70 0.72 3.02 1.16
CA VAL A 70 0.34 2.02 2.16
C VAL A 70 1.61 1.38 2.68
N SER A 71 2.07 1.86 3.83
CA SER A 71 3.22 1.33 4.57
C SER A 71 3.45 2.21 5.80
N CYS A 72 4.19 1.68 6.78
CA CYS A 72 4.63 2.44 7.95
C CYS A 72 3.46 3.02 8.77
N GLY A 73 2.26 2.45 8.72
CA GLY A 73 1.08 2.93 9.44
C GLY A 73 1.32 3.07 10.96
N GLY A 74 2.13 2.19 11.54
CA GLY A 74 2.58 2.34 12.93
C GLY A 74 3.41 3.60 13.19
N LEU A 75 4.34 3.94 12.29
CA LEU A 75 5.10 5.19 12.37
C LEU A 75 4.18 6.41 12.22
N GLN A 76 3.18 6.33 11.35
CA GLN A 76 2.19 7.39 11.17
C GLN A 76 1.37 7.60 12.46
N ASP A 77 0.99 6.52 13.14
CA ASP A 77 0.32 6.60 14.44
C ASP A 77 1.22 7.19 15.53
N GLU A 78 2.51 6.85 15.57
CA GLU A 78 3.47 7.46 16.50
C GLU A 78 3.64 8.97 16.24
N LEU A 79 3.77 9.39 14.99
CA LEU A 79 3.84 10.81 14.64
C LEU A 79 2.59 11.59 15.08
N ARG A 80 1.39 10.99 14.96
CA ARG A 80 0.16 11.59 15.50
C ARG A 80 0.21 11.72 17.02
N LYS A 81 0.69 10.68 17.74
CA LYS A 81 0.86 10.71 19.21
C LYS A 81 1.86 11.79 19.64
N GLU A 82 2.87 12.08 18.84
CA GLU A 82 3.84 13.15 19.05
C GLU A 82 3.31 14.57 18.74
N GLY A 83 2.05 14.68 18.31
CA GLY A 83 1.34 15.93 18.07
C GLY A 83 1.48 16.49 16.66
N PHE A 84 1.95 15.70 15.68
CA PHE A 84 1.96 16.12 14.28
C PHE A 84 0.59 15.92 13.63
N ASN A 85 0.22 16.81 12.70
CA ASN A 85 -0.94 16.58 11.84
C ASN A 85 -0.53 15.66 10.68
N VAL A 86 -0.93 14.40 10.75
CA VAL A 86 -0.55 13.37 9.76
C VAL A 86 -1.77 12.90 8.97
N ILE A 87 -1.72 13.10 7.65
CA ILE A 87 -2.65 12.52 6.68
C ILE A 87 -2.00 11.29 6.07
N GLY A 88 -2.69 10.15 6.14
CA GLY A 88 -2.19 8.86 5.67
C GLY A 88 -2.95 7.71 6.33
N GLY A 89 -2.39 6.49 6.23
CA GLY A 89 -2.89 5.28 6.87
C GLY A 89 -2.67 5.22 8.39
N SER A 90 -2.72 4.01 8.93
CA SER A 90 -2.51 3.68 10.34
C SER A 90 -2.06 2.22 10.45
N ALA A 91 -1.55 1.79 11.61
CA ALA A 91 -1.20 0.38 11.82
C ALA A 91 -2.39 -0.55 11.54
N PHE A 92 -3.59 -0.10 11.89
CA PHE A 92 -4.83 -0.82 11.60
C PHE A 92 -5.14 -0.83 10.11
N GLY A 93 -5.05 0.32 9.42
CA GLY A 93 -5.26 0.44 7.98
C GLY A 93 -4.30 -0.45 7.19
N ASP A 94 -3.00 -0.40 7.50
CA ASP A 94 -1.99 -1.25 6.88
C ASP A 94 -2.32 -2.74 7.06
N ARG A 95 -2.78 -3.15 8.25
CA ARG A 95 -3.18 -4.53 8.48
C ARG A 95 -4.37 -4.93 7.60
N LEU A 96 -5.36 -4.05 7.42
CA LEU A 96 -6.49 -4.31 6.54
C LEU A 96 -6.07 -4.44 5.07
N GLU A 97 -5.09 -3.67 4.63
CA GLU A 97 -4.66 -3.70 3.23
C GLU A 97 -3.72 -4.87 2.92
N ILE A 98 -2.85 -5.23 3.86
CA ILE A 98 -1.80 -6.24 3.67
C ILE A 98 -2.33 -7.65 4.01
N ASP A 99 -3.05 -7.81 5.12
CA ASP A 99 -3.59 -9.10 5.54
C ASP A 99 -5.01 -9.31 4.99
N ARG A 100 -5.07 -9.90 3.79
CA ARG A 100 -6.34 -10.19 3.11
C ARG A 100 -7.24 -11.13 3.89
N ALA A 101 -6.67 -12.11 4.61
CA ALA A 101 -7.48 -13.07 5.36
C ALA A 101 -8.16 -12.38 6.54
N TYR A 102 -7.41 -11.56 7.27
CA TYR A 102 -7.94 -10.70 8.32
C TYR A 102 -9.01 -9.74 7.79
N ALA A 103 -8.72 -9.03 6.70
CA ALA A 103 -9.67 -8.10 6.09
C ALA A 103 -10.97 -8.78 5.67
N GLN A 104 -10.91 -9.95 5.01
CA GLN A 104 -12.10 -10.69 4.62
C GLN A 104 -12.91 -11.18 5.84
N SER A 105 -12.24 -11.64 6.91
CA SER A 105 -12.94 -12.03 8.15
C SER A 105 -13.68 -10.84 8.76
N LEU A 106 -12.99 -9.71 8.91
CA LEU A 106 -13.58 -8.51 9.50
C LEU A 106 -14.76 -7.98 8.67
N LEU A 107 -14.63 -7.92 7.35
CA LEU A 107 -15.72 -7.50 6.46
C LEU A 107 -16.94 -8.42 6.60
N ALA A 108 -16.72 -9.74 6.69
CA ALA A 108 -17.80 -10.71 6.90
C ALA A 108 -18.47 -10.54 8.28
N GLU A 109 -17.69 -10.33 9.34
CA GLU A 109 -18.18 -10.06 10.70
C GLU A 109 -19.04 -8.79 10.76
N LEU A 110 -18.72 -7.79 9.93
CA LEU A 110 -19.50 -6.55 9.77
C LEU A 110 -20.75 -6.72 8.88
N GLY A 111 -21.03 -7.93 8.39
CA GLY A 111 -22.19 -8.22 7.54
C GLY A 111 -22.03 -7.80 6.08
N LEU A 112 -20.81 -7.45 5.65
CA LEU A 112 -20.53 -7.14 4.25
C LEU A 112 -20.41 -8.43 3.43
N SER A 113 -20.86 -8.35 2.17
CA SER A 113 -20.71 -9.47 1.24
C SER A 113 -19.24 -9.68 0.90
N THR A 114 -18.73 -10.88 1.19
CA THR A 114 -17.35 -11.27 0.92
C THR A 114 -17.31 -12.47 -0.02
N ALA A 115 -16.22 -12.61 -0.77
CA ALA A 115 -16.00 -13.80 -1.60
C ALA A 115 -15.47 -14.94 -0.72
N GLU A 116 -15.92 -16.17 -0.98
CA GLU A 116 -15.36 -17.35 -0.30
C GLU A 116 -13.84 -17.38 -0.53
N THR A 117 -13.09 -17.24 0.57
CA THR A 117 -11.64 -17.19 0.56
C THR A 117 -11.07 -18.41 1.27
N ARG A 118 -10.00 -18.97 0.71
CA ARG A 118 -9.25 -20.09 1.28
C ARG A 118 -7.77 -19.74 1.25
N HIS A 119 -7.13 -19.80 2.41
CA HIS A 119 -5.70 -19.59 2.55
C HIS A 119 -4.97 -20.93 2.55
N PHE A 120 -3.83 -20.99 1.86
CA PHE A 120 -2.95 -22.15 1.82
C PHE A 120 -1.54 -21.71 2.14
N SER A 121 -0.89 -22.38 3.09
CA SER A 121 0.54 -22.16 3.39
C SER A 121 1.45 -23.03 2.53
N LYS A 122 0.90 -24.06 1.87
CA LYS A 122 1.63 -24.97 0.99
C LYS A 122 0.96 -25.07 -0.37
N ARG A 123 1.76 -24.95 -1.45
CA ARG A 123 1.29 -25.09 -2.84
C ARG A 123 0.50 -26.37 -3.07
N GLN A 124 0.97 -27.49 -2.54
CA GLN A 124 0.33 -28.80 -2.72
C GLN A 124 -1.09 -28.86 -2.13
N GLU A 125 -1.38 -28.10 -1.08
CA GLU A 125 -2.73 -28.01 -0.52
C GLU A 125 -3.67 -27.26 -1.46
N GLY A 126 -3.20 -26.18 -2.08
CA GLY A 126 -3.93 -25.45 -3.11
C GLY A 126 -4.20 -26.30 -4.36
N LEU A 127 -3.20 -27.05 -4.83
CA LEU A 127 -3.37 -27.98 -5.96
C LEU A 127 -4.38 -29.10 -5.65
N ARG A 128 -4.34 -29.66 -4.44
CA ARG A 128 -5.33 -30.65 -4.01
C ARG A 128 -6.74 -30.03 -3.98
N PHE A 129 -6.88 -28.82 -3.43
CA PHE A 129 -8.15 -28.11 -3.37
C PHE A 129 -8.78 -27.89 -4.75
N LEU A 130 -8.00 -27.43 -5.72
CA LEU A 130 -8.48 -27.21 -7.10
C LEU A 130 -8.96 -28.51 -7.76
N ARG A 131 -8.22 -29.61 -7.55
CA ARG A 131 -8.59 -30.94 -8.08
C ARG A 131 -9.89 -31.48 -7.46
N GLU A 132 -10.09 -31.29 -6.16
CA GLU A 132 -11.29 -31.76 -5.46
C GLU A 132 -12.52 -30.87 -5.73
N ARG A 133 -12.31 -29.62 -6.16
CA ARG A 133 -13.36 -28.63 -6.38
C ARG A 133 -13.12 -27.89 -7.70
N PRO A 134 -13.33 -28.52 -8.86
CA PRO A 134 -13.12 -27.86 -10.14
C PRO A 134 -14.13 -26.73 -10.34
N ARG A 135 -13.63 -25.48 -10.31
CA ARG A 135 -14.39 -24.23 -10.52
C ARG A 135 -13.45 -23.14 -11.03
N ARG A 136 -14.01 -21.99 -11.42
CA ARG A 136 -13.23 -20.78 -11.69
C ARG A 136 -12.75 -20.15 -10.38
N TYR A 137 -11.47 -19.77 -10.32
CA TYR A 137 -10.84 -19.19 -9.13
C TYR A 137 -10.04 -17.93 -9.43
N VAL A 138 -9.85 -17.10 -8.40
CA VAL A 138 -8.85 -16.04 -8.38
C VAL A 138 -7.74 -16.47 -7.42
N LEU A 139 -6.50 -16.49 -7.90
CA LEU A 139 -5.31 -16.72 -7.10
C LEU A 139 -4.69 -15.38 -6.70
N LYS A 140 -4.44 -15.19 -5.41
CA LYS A 140 -3.74 -14.03 -4.85
C LYS A 140 -2.64 -14.50 -3.89
N PHE A 141 -1.49 -13.83 -3.91
CA PHE A 141 -0.39 -14.11 -2.95
C PHE A 141 -0.36 -13.05 -1.86
N ASN A 142 -0.12 -13.48 -0.62
CA ASN A 142 -0.13 -12.62 0.56
C ASN A 142 1.26 -12.11 0.99
N SER A 143 2.34 -12.37 0.22
CA SER A 143 3.63 -11.73 0.50
C SER A 143 3.75 -10.40 -0.23
N PRO A 144 4.39 -9.37 0.35
CA PRO A 144 4.63 -8.08 -0.31
C PRO A 144 5.28 -8.24 -1.71
N ASP A 145 6.28 -9.12 -1.81
CA ASP A 145 7.04 -9.35 -3.05
C ASP A 145 6.23 -10.04 -4.15
N LEU A 146 5.12 -10.70 -3.80
CA LEU A 146 4.25 -11.40 -4.75
C LEU A 146 2.85 -10.81 -4.79
N ALA A 147 2.55 -9.77 -4.00
CA ALA A 147 1.22 -9.19 -3.85
C ALA A 147 0.68 -8.61 -5.17
N HIS A 148 1.56 -8.27 -6.10
CA HIS A 148 1.22 -7.82 -7.45
C HIS A 148 0.90 -8.97 -8.42
N ARG A 149 1.22 -10.23 -8.07
CA ARG A 149 1.02 -11.41 -8.94
C ARG A 149 -0.35 -12.03 -8.73
N ASN A 150 -1.42 -11.31 -9.05
CA ASN A 150 -2.78 -11.84 -8.93
C ASN A 150 -3.26 -12.42 -10.27
N PHE A 151 -3.92 -13.58 -10.23
CA PHE A 151 -4.40 -14.26 -11.44
C PHE A 151 -5.89 -14.56 -11.31
N ALA A 152 -6.69 -14.08 -12.26
CA ALA A 152 -8.09 -14.47 -12.39
C ALA A 152 -8.19 -15.57 -13.46
N GLY A 153 -8.64 -16.76 -13.08
CA GLY A 153 -8.82 -17.88 -14.00
C GLY A 153 -9.95 -17.60 -15.00
N GLY A 154 -9.72 -17.96 -16.26
CA GLY A 154 -10.70 -17.92 -17.33
C GLY A 154 -11.48 -19.23 -17.48
N PHE A 155 -10.84 -20.38 -17.23
CA PHE A 155 -11.49 -21.69 -17.42
C PHE A 155 -12.48 -22.00 -16.28
N ALA A 156 -13.61 -22.61 -16.64
CA ALA A 156 -14.68 -22.93 -15.70
C ALA A 156 -14.29 -23.99 -14.66
N ASP A 157 -13.26 -24.80 -14.95
CA ASP A 157 -12.74 -25.87 -14.11
C ASP A 157 -11.46 -25.49 -13.34
N GLY A 158 -10.92 -24.27 -13.55
CA GLY A 158 -9.73 -23.78 -12.85
C GLY A 158 -8.43 -24.45 -13.28
N ARG A 159 -8.39 -25.09 -14.45
CA ARG A 159 -7.19 -25.77 -14.97
C ARG A 159 -6.02 -24.82 -15.27
N ASP A 160 -6.31 -23.56 -15.58
CA ASP A 160 -5.31 -22.49 -15.74
C ASP A 160 -4.64 -22.13 -14.42
N ILE A 161 -5.41 -21.92 -13.35
CA ILE A 161 -4.86 -21.66 -12.01
C ILE A 161 -4.07 -22.87 -11.53
N SER A 162 -4.55 -24.08 -11.81
CA SER A 162 -3.84 -25.32 -11.49
C SER A 162 -2.50 -25.42 -12.22
N ALA A 163 -2.50 -25.18 -13.54
CA ALA A 163 -1.28 -25.17 -14.34
C ALA A 163 -0.31 -24.08 -13.88
N LEU A 164 -0.81 -22.89 -13.56
CA LEU A 164 0.00 -21.81 -13.04
C LEU A 164 0.67 -22.20 -11.72
N LEU A 165 -0.10 -22.70 -10.75
CA LEU A 165 0.43 -23.15 -9.46
C LEU A 165 1.49 -24.25 -9.62
N GLN A 166 1.30 -25.20 -10.53
CA GLN A 166 2.26 -26.27 -10.82
C GLN A 166 3.59 -25.74 -11.37
N ASN A 167 3.55 -24.65 -12.14
CA ASN A 167 4.71 -24.07 -12.80
C ASN A 167 5.28 -22.84 -12.08
N LEU A 168 4.79 -22.51 -10.89
CA LEU A 168 5.42 -21.49 -10.07
C LEU A 168 6.82 -21.95 -9.63
N PRO A 169 7.83 -21.09 -9.64
CA PRO A 169 9.13 -21.42 -9.05
C PRO A 169 8.98 -21.68 -7.54
N ASP A 170 9.71 -22.65 -6.99
CA ASP A 170 9.55 -23.11 -5.60
C ASP A 170 9.90 -22.03 -4.55
N THR A 171 10.61 -20.97 -4.94
CA THR A 171 10.71 -19.65 -4.30
C THR A 171 11.44 -18.72 -5.31
N PRO A 172 11.49 -17.38 -5.13
CA PRO A 172 12.01 -16.46 -6.14
C PRO A 172 13.49 -16.69 -6.47
#